data_AF-A0A9D9V989-F1
#
_entry.id   AF-A0A9D9V989-F1
#
_cell.length_a   1.000
_cell.length_b   1.000
_cell.length_c   1.000
_cell.angle_alpha   90.00
_cell.angle_beta   90.00
_cell.angle_gamma   90.00
#
_symmetry.space_group_name_H-M   'P 1'
#
loop_
_entity.id
_entity.type
_entity.pdbx_description
1 polymer ?
#
loop_
_entity_poly.entity_id
_entity_poly.type
_entity_poly.pdbx_seq_one_letter_code
_entity_poly.pdbx_strand_id
1 'polypeptide(L)'
;MKLKPIVVVMPVMFALLTGCNTMNSSSNQSQFPWLFAPHHHHYHKHAAGTPGNILENCIKLNEAEIKAANLAKTKSSCSMVRHFAATMVRDHHQNLREVRRLSHEIGVVPTMNSDAMRIEEKSEHKYAELKMLSGHAFNKEFIESMIHCHHKALAMLDRAINDSTNPKLTAYLKATHAAVTKHLHEAEALQKKCTSK
;
A
#
# COMPACT_ATOMS: atom_id res chain seq x y z
N MET A 1 -34.40 -62.87 28.31
CA MET A 1 -35.52 -62.00 28.75
C MET A 1 -35.16 -60.57 28.42
N LYS A 2 -35.98 -59.90 27.61
CA LYS A 2 -35.76 -58.52 27.12
C LYS A 2 -36.40 -57.54 28.12
N LEU A 3 -35.63 -56.63 28.69
CA LEU A 3 -36.15 -55.50 29.47
C LEU A 3 -36.13 -54.24 28.61
N LYS A 4 -37.29 -53.60 28.51
CA LYS A 4 -37.58 -52.40 27.71
C LYS A 4 -37.14 -51.13 28.46
N PRO A 5 -36.83 -50.02 27.77
CA PRO A 5 -36.52 -48.75 28.44
C PRO A 5 -37.79 -48.08 28.96
N ILE A 6 -37.70 -47.54 30.17
CA ILE A 6 -38.75 -46.77 30.84
C ILE A 6 -38.66 -45.33 30.37
N VAL A 7 -39.75 -44.84 29.79
CA VAL A 7 -39.97 -43.43 29.48
C VAL A 7 -40.59 -42.78 30.72
N VAL A 8 -39.91 -41.77 31.30
CA VAL A 8 -40.49 -40.88 32.31
C VAL A 8 -40.66 -39.51 31.68
N VAL A 9 -41.89 -39.01 31.70
CA VAL A 9 -42.28 -37.65 31.32
C VAL A 9 -42.74 -36.93 32.59
N MET A 10 -42.49 -35.61 32.66
CA MET A 10 -43.05 -34.56 33.52
C MET A 10 -42.01 -33.90 34.47
N PRO A 11 -42.16 -32.61 34.89
CA PRO A 11 -42.85 -31.48 34.27
C PRO A 11 -41.98 -30.19 34.22
N VAL A 12 -42.55 -29.17 33.56
CA VAL A 12 -42.04 -27.80 33.38
C VAL A 12 -41.90 -27.05 34.72
N MET A 13 -40.76 -26.38 34.93
CA MET A 13 -40.60 -25.29 35.91
C MET A 13 -39.84 -24.13 35.28
N PHE A 14 -40.49 -22.98 35.33
CA PHE A 14 -40.07 -21.67 34.87
C PHE A 14 -38.95 -21.14 35.79
N ALA A 15 -37.79 -20.78 35.25
CA ALA A 15 -36.79 -19.99 35.95
C ALA A 15 -36.33 -18.84 35.05
N LEU A 16 -36.65 -17.64 35.50
CA LEU A 16 -36.31 -16.36 34.93
C LEU A 16 -34.81 -16.06 35.11
N LEU A 17 -34.27 -15.40 34.08
CA LEU A 17 -33.14 -14.45 34.11
C LEU A 17 -31.76 -15.02 34.48
N THR A 18 -30.91 -15.20 33.45
CA THR A 18 -29.68 -14.39 33.27
C THR A 18 -29.01 -14.68 31.93
N GLY A 19 -28.89 -13.64 31.12
CA GLY A 19 -27.76 -13.33 30.22
C GLY A 19 -27.15 -14.42 29.34
N CYS A 20 -27.47 -14.37 28.04
CA CYS A 20 -26.44 -14.42 26.99
C CYS A 20 -26.94 -13.66 25.76
N ASN A 21 -26.35 -12.49 25.52
CA ASN A 21 -26.60 -11.70 24.32
C ASN A 21 -26.19 -12.50 23.08
N THR A 22 -27.13 -12.71 22.17
CA THR A 22 -26.85 -13.01 20.78
C THR A 22 -26.24 -11.79 20.11
N MET A 23 -24.91 -11.67 20.18
CA MET A 23 -24.20 -10.70 19.35
C MET A 23 -24.18 -11.21 17.91
N ASN A 24 -25.04 -10.56 17.12
CA ASN A 24 -24.97 -10.36 15.69
C ASN A 24 -23.51 -10.35 15.21
N SER A 25 -23.11 -11.36 14.42
CA SER A 25 -21.82 -11.35 13.72
C SER A 25 -21.94 -10.41 12.51
N SER A 26 -21.96 -9.11 12.79
CA SER A 26 -21.55 -8.11 11.82
C SER A 26 -20.04 -8.31 11.64
N SER A 27 -19.69 -8.87 10.49
CA SER A 27 -18.31 -8.98 10.03
C SER A 27 -17.65 -7.60 10.11
N ASN A 28 -16.80 -7.52 11.11
CA ASN A 28 -15.76 -6.56 11.37
C ASN A 28 -15.27 -5.81 10.11
N GLN A 29 -15.90 -4.69 9.76
CA GLN A 29 -15.34 -3.67 8.85
C GLN A 29 -14.36 -2.75 9.60
N SER A 30 -13.44 -3.34 10.37
CA SER A 30 -12.30 -2.64 10.95
C SER A 30 -10.99 -3.41 10.77
N GLN A 31 -10.82 -4.07 9.63
CA GLN A 31 -9.48 -4.27 9.09
C GLN A 31 -9.02 -2.94 8.45
N PHE A 32 -7.82 -2.48 8.80
CA PHE A 32 -7.14 -1.26 8.36
C PHE A 32 -7.32 0.08 9.14
N PRO A 33 -7.12 0.13 10.47
CA PRO A 33 -6.91 1.41 11.15
C PRO A 33 -5.44 1.85 11.30
N TRP A 34 -4.43 1.02 11.04
CA TRP A 34 -3.08 1.29 11.56
C TRP A 34 -2.18 2.20 10.70
N LEU A 35 -2.61 2.58 9.50
CA LEU A 35 -1.80 3.49 8.68
C LEU A 35 -1.97 4.97 9.06
N PHE A 36 -3.05 5.33 9.78
CA PHE A 36 -3.29 6.63 10.43
C PHE A 36 -4.40 6.56 11.52
N ALA A 37 -4.36 5.63 12.47
CA ALA A 37 -5.16 5.80 13.70
C ALA A 37 -4.67 7.06 14.43
N PRO A 38 -5.56 7.85 15.07
CA PRO A 38 -5.17 9.09 15.72
C PRO A 38 -4.43 8.79 17.03
N HIS A 39 -3.13 8.49 16.92
CA HIS A 39 -2.23 8.71 18.04
C HIS A 39 -1.96 10.22 18.10
N HIS A 40 -2.25 10.81 19.27
CA HIS A 40 -2.03 12.20 19.66
C HIS A 40 -1.24 13.04 18.65
N HIS A 41 -1.90 14.03 18.06
CA HIS A 41 -1.26 15.07 17.24
C HIS A 41 -0.25 15.84 18.10
N HIS A 42 0.98 15.34 18.21
CA HIS A 42 2.11 16.24 18.13
C HIS A 42 2.09 16.78 16.70
N TYR A 43 1.63 18.01 16.56
CA TYR A 43 1.78 18.81 15.35
C TYR A 43 3.28 19.06 15.18
N HIS A 44 4.03 18.04 14.75
CA HIS A 44 5.30 18.28 14.10
C HIS A 44 4.92 18.97 12.80
N LYS A 45 5.06 20.30 12.80
CA LYS A 45 5.19 21.08 11.59
C LYS A 45 6.21 20.33 10.74
N HIS A 46 5.76 19.55 9.75
CA HIS A 46 6.67 18.89 8.84
C HIS A 46 7.44 20.02 8.20
N ALA A 47 8.70 20.20 8.60
CA ALA A 47 9.57 21.16 7.97
C ALA A 47 9.54 20.84 6.47
N ALA A 48 9.40 21.86 5.62
CA ALA A 48 9.47 21.68 4.17
C ALA A 48 10.69 20.79 3.87
N GLY A 49 10.45 19.67 3.19
CA GLY A 49 11.50 18.69 2.95
C GLY A 49 12.64 19.37 2.20
N THR A 50 13.87 19.25 2.69
CA THR A 50 15.01 19.80 1.93
C THR A 50 15.08 19.14 0.57
N PRO A 51 15.67 19.77 -0.47
CA PRO A 51 15.86 19.13 -1.76
C PRO A 51 16.49 17.73 -1.67
N GLY A 52 17.46 17.54 -0.76
CA GLY A 52 18.07 16.23 -0.51
C GLY A 52 17.10 15.19 0.06
N ASN A 53 16.18 15.61 0.94
CA ASN A 53 15.14 14.71 1.47
C ASN A 53 14.12 14.32 0.39
N ILE A 54 13.73 15.26 -0.46
CA ILE A 54 12.80 15.00 -1.58
C ILE A 54 13.42 13.97 -2.54
N LEU A 55 14.68 14.17 -2.93
CA LEU A 55 15.41 13.25 -3.80
C LEU A 55 15.49 11.85 -3.19
N GLU A 56 15.82 11.74 -1.91
CA GLU A 56 15.93 10.45 -1.21
C GLU A 56 14.58 9.73 -1.12
N ASN A 57 13.50 10.45 -0.82
CA ASN A 57 12.16 9.86 -0.78
C ASN A 57 11.76 9.31 -2.16
N CYS A 58 12.06 10.03 -3.24
CA CYS A 58 11.85 9.53 -4.61
C CYS A 58 12.70 8.29 -4.91
N ILE A 59 13.97 8.24 -4.48
CA ILE A 59 14.84 7.07 -4.66
C ILE A 59 14.24 5.84 -3.97
N LYS A 60 13.87 5.96 -2.69
CA LYS A 60 13.33 4.86 -1.89
C LYS A 60 11.99 4.35 -2.41
N LEU A 61 11.11 5.23 -2.90
CA LEU A 61 9.86 4.81 -3.56
C LEU A 61 10.13 4.01 -4.83
N ASN A 62 11.01 4.48 -5.71
CA ASN A 62 11.35 3.74 -6.93
C ASN A 62 11.95 2.36 -6.61
N GLU A 63 12.88 2.27 -5.66
CA GLU A 63 13.50 1.00 -5.25
C GLU A 63 12.45 0.01 -4.71
N ALA A 64 11.55 0.48 -3.86
CA ALA A 64 10.44 -0.30 -3.32
C ALA A 64 9.51 -0.84 -4.42
N GLU A 65 9.08 0.03 -5.34
CA GLU A 65 8.12 -0.33 -6.39
C GLU A 65 8.76 -1.24 -7.45
N ILE A 66 10.04 -1.06 -7.78
CA ILE A 66 10.81 -1.99 -8.62
C ILE A 66 10.85 -3.39 -7.97
N LYS A 67 11.13 -3.46 -6.66
CA LYS A 67 11.22 -4.73 -5.92
C LYS A 67 9.88 -5.46 -5.92
N ALA A 68 8.79 -4.76 -5.60
CA ALA A 68 7.44 -5.32 -5.61
C ALA A 68 6.99 -5.74 -7.02
N ALA A 69 7.26 -4.93 -8.04
CA ALA A 69 6.87 -5.22 -9.41
C ALA A 69 7.67 -6.41 -10.00
N ASN A 70 8.95 -6.56 -9.68
CA ASN A 70 9.71 -7.75 -10.07
C ASN A 70 9.12 -9.02 -9.45
N LEU A 71 8.70 -8.97 -8.18
CA LEU A 71 7.98 -10.08 -7.56
C LEU A 71 6.69 -10.41 -8.32
N ALA A 72 5.90 -9.41 -8.70
CA ALA A 72 4.67 -9.63 -9.47
C ALA A 72 4.90 -10.21 -10.87
N LYS A 73 5.95 -9.79 -11.57
CA LYS A 73 6.36 -10.40 -12.85
C LYS A 73 6.62 -11.91 -12.72
N THR A 74 7.23 -12.32 -11.60
CA THR A 74 7.59 -13.73 -11.36
C THR A 74 6.42 -14.56 -10.81
N LYS A 75 5.61 -14.02 -9.90
CA LYS A 75 4.59 -14.79 -9.16
C LYS A 75 3.21 -14.77 -9.80
N SER A 76 2.87 -13.76 -10.60
CA SER A 76 1.51 -13.63 -11.12
C SER A 76 1.26 -14.52 -12.34
N SER A 77 0.25 -15.38 -12.26
CA SER A 77 -0.29 -16.09 -13.43
C SER A 77 -1.18 -15.20 -14.31
N CYS A 78 -1.62 -14.03 -13.82
CA CYS A 78 -2.47 -13.11 -14.57
C CYS A 78 -1.63 -12.28 -15.56
N SER A 79 -1.90 -12.42 -16.86
CA SER A 79 -1.17 -11.70 -17.92
C SER A 79 -1.25 -10.18 -17.77
N MET A 80 -2.41 -9.65 -17.38
CA MET A 80 -2.60 -8.22 -17.17
C MET A 80 -1.75 -7.68 -16.01
N VAL A 81 -1.68 -8.41 -14.90
CA VAL A 81 -0.85 -8.03 -13.74
C VAL A 81 0.63 -8.12 -14.09
N ARG A 82 1.08 -9.15 -14.80
CA ARG A 82 2.47 -9.24 -15.28
C ARG A 82 2.83 -8.10 -16.23
N HIS A 83 1.93 -7.71 -17.12
CA HIS A 83 2.15 -6.62 -18.05
C HIS A 83 2.30 -5.29 -17.31
N PHE A 84 1.39 -4.99 -16.39
CA PHE A 84 1.48 -3.82 -15.53
C PHE A 84 2.78 -3.81 -14.73
N ALA A 85 3.13 -4.93 -14.10
CA ALA A 85 4.38 -5.06 -13.37
C ALA A 85 5.63 -4.86 -14.25
N ALA A 86 5.59 -5.26 -15.53
CA ALA A 86 6.66 -4.97 -16.48
C ALA A 86 6.78 -3.47 -16.81
N THR A 87 5.65 -2.78 -16.99
CA THR A 87 5.60 -1.31 -17.13
C THR A 87 6.19 -0.62 -15.90
N MET A 88 5.77 -1.02 -14.70
CA MET A 88 6.28 -0.49 -13.43
C MET A 88 7.80 -0.64 -13.33
N VAL A 89 8.36 -1.84 -13.55
CA VAL A 89 9.82 -2.05 -13.50
C VAL A 89 10.55 -1.12 -14.47
N ARG A 90 10.08 -1.01 -15.72
CA ARG A 90 10.72 -0.16 -16.73
C ARG A 90 10.71 1.31 -16.33
N ASP A 91 9.53 1.83 -16.01
CA ASP A 91 9.32 3.26 -15.80
C ASP A 91 9.97 3.73 -14.49
N HIS A 92 9.91 2.93 -13.41
CA HIS A 92 10.59 3.24 -12.16
C HIS A 92 12.11 3.11 -12.26
N HIS A 93 12.65 2.16 -13.03
CA HIS A 93 14.09 2.14 -13.30
C HIS A 93 14.55 3.38 -14.06
N GLN A 94 13.74 3.88 -15.01
CA GLN A 94 14.03 5.12 -15.70
C GLN A 94 14.00 6.30 -14.74
N ASN A 95 12.95 6.44 -13.94
CA ASN A 95 12.81 7.53 -12.97
C ASN A 95 13.91 7.49 -11.89
N LEU A 96 14.35 6.30 -11.45
CA LEU A 96 15.48 6.13 -10.53
C LEU A 96 16.82 6.59 -11.12
N ARG A 97 17.06 6.36 -12.41
CA ARG A 97 18.23 6.93 -13.10
C ARG A 97 18.12 8.45 -13.18
N GLU A 98 16.93 8.95 -13.49
CA GLU A 98 16.68 10.38 -13.68
C GLU A 98 16.86 11.18 -12.39
N VAL A 99 16.36 10.69 -11.25
CA VAL A 99 16.53 11.36 -9.95
C VAL A 99 17.99 11.39 -9.50
N ARG A 100 18.76 10.32 -9.76
CA ARG A 100 20.21 10.27 -9.47
C ARG A 100 20.97 11.23 -10.37
N ARG A 101 20.65 11.27 -11.68
CA ARG A 101 21.23 12.23 -12.63
C ARG A 101 20.94 13.67 -12.20
N LEU A 102 19.69 13.97 -11.84
CA LEU A 102 19.27 15.27 -11.37
C LEU A 102 20.03 15.69 -10.11
N SER A 103 20.17 14.80 -9.13
CA SER A 103 20.93 15.03 -7.89
C SER A 103 22.34 15.56 -8.17
N HIS A 104 23.06 14.91 -9.09
CA HIS A 104 24.37 15.38 -9.55
C HIS A 104 24.29 16.72 -10.27
N GLU A 105 23.31 16.91 -11.15
CA GLU A 105 23.14 18.12 -11.95
C GLU A 105 22.85 19.38 -11.11
N ILE A 106 22.10 19.23 -10.00
CA ILE A 106 21.77 20.35 -9.10
C ILE A 106 22.72 20.45 -7.90
N GLY A 107 23.72 19.57 -7.79
CA GLY A 107 24.69 19.58 -6.69
C GLY A 107 24.09 19.29 -5.31
N VAL A 108 22.96 18.55 -5.26
CA VAL A 108 22.27 18.21 -4.01
C VAL A 108 22.42 16.72 -3.75
N VAL A 109 23.03 16.38 -2.63
CA VAL A 109 23.16 14.99 -2.17
C VAL A 109 21.81 14.51 -1.59
N PRO A 110 21.31 13.32 -1.96
CA PRO A 110 20.15 12.73 -1.33
C PRO A 110 20.43 12.44 0.15
N THR A 111 19.49 12.81 1.02
CA THR A 111 19.69 12.74 2.48
C THR A 111 18.55 11.97 3.13
N MET A 112 18.91 10.88 3.81
CA MET A 112 18.00 10.08 4.62
C MET A 112 17.24 10.94 5.62
N ASN A 113 15.98 10.60 5.80
CA ASN A 113 15.04 11.29 6.67
C ASN A 113 13.97 10.29 7.16
N SER A 114 13.10 10.75 8.04
CA SER A 114 12.05 9.91 8.63
C SER A 114 11.05 9.35 7.61
N ASP A 115 10.73 10.08 6.54
CA ASP A 115 9.85 9.59 5.47
C ASP A 115 10.55 8.52 4.64
N ALA A 116 11.81 8.72 4.25
CA ALA A 116 12.62 7.72 3.55
C ALA A 116 12.76 6.43 4.35
N MET A 117 13.06 6.52 5.66
CA MET A 117 13.12 5.36 6.56
C MET A 117 11.77 4.63 6.63
N ARG A 118 10.67 5.38 6.70
CA ARG A 118 9.32 4.83 6.75
C ARG A 118 8.91 4.17 5.44
N ILE A 119 9.31 4.73 4.30
CA ILE A 119 9.10 4.11 2.98
C ILE A 119 9.81 2.77 2.94
N GLU A 120 11.09 2.73 3.31
CA GLU A 120 11.90 1.51 3.35
C GLU A 120 11.25 0.45 4.24
N GLU A 121 11.00 0.75 5.51
CA GLU A 121 10.37 -0.16 6.47
C GLU A 121 9.04 -0.72 5.97
N LYS A 122 8.10 0.16 5.56
CA LYS A 122 6.78 -0.27 5.11
C LYS A 122 6.83 -1.07 3.82
N SER A 123 7.75 -0.74 2.92
CA SER A 123 7.92 -1.49 1.67
C SER A 123 8.46 -2.89 1.92
N GLU A 124 9.38 -3.07 2.87
CA GLU A 124 9.90 -4.38 3.24
C GLU A 124 8.83 -5.25 3.90
N HIS A 125 8.03 -4.68 4.81
CA HIS A 125 6.88 -5.39 5.40
C HIS A 125 5.89 -5.82 4.32
N LYS A 126 5.53 -4.93 3.39
CA LYS A 126 4.59 -5.26 2.31
C LYS A 126 5.18 -6.30 1.36
N TYR A 127 6.46 -6.22 1.03
CA TYR A 127 7.14 -7.21 0.21
C TYR A 127 7.12 -8.60 0.86
N ALA A 128 7.37 -8.68 2.17
CA ALA A 128 7.30 -9.93 2.92
C ALA A 128 5.89 -10.54 2.88
N GLU A 129 4.85 -9.72 3.06
CA GLU A 129 3.45 -10.14 2.92
C GLU A 129 3.14 -10.67 1.51
N LEU A 130 3.49 -9.91 0.47
CA LEU A 130 3.28 -10.30 -0.92
C LEU A 130 3.98 -11.63 -1.27
N LYS A 131 5.16 -11.90 -0.69
CA LYS A 131 5.87 -13.17 -0.91
C LYS A 131 5.07 -14.38 -0.43
N MET A 132 4.30 -14.24 0.64
CA MET A 132 3.50 -15.32 1.23
C MET A 132 2.20 -15.60 0.46
N LEU A 133 1.76 -14.66 -0.38
CA LEU A 133 0.55 -14.81 -1.18
C LEU A 133 0.80 -15.52 -2.51
N SER A 134 -0.26 -16.06 -3.09
CA SER A 134 -0.26 -16.68 -4.42
C SER A 134 -1.59 -16.49 -5.15
N GLY A 135 -1.58 -16.71 -6.47
CA GLY A 135 -2.79 -16.71 -7.29
C GLY A 135 -3.59 -15.41 -7.19
N HIS A 136 -4.91 -15.53 -7.03
CA HIS A 136 -5.80 -14.37 -6.96
C HIS A 136 -5.50 -13.45 -5.76
N ALA A 137 -5.20 -14.02 -4.58
CA ALA A 137 -4.88 -13.23 -3.39
C ALA A 137 -3.62 -12.36 -3.60
N PHE A 138 -2.58 -12.93 -4.24
CA PHE A 138 -1.38 -12.16 -4.61
C PHE A 138 -1.71 -11.01 -5.57
N ASN A 139 -2.46 -11.30 -6.62
CA ASN A 139 -2.80 -10.29 -7.64
C ASN A 139 -3.59 -9.13 -7.05
N LYS A 140 -4.58 -9.45 -6.21
CA LYS A 140 -5.41 -8.46 -5.51
C LYS A 140 -4.53 -7.58 -4.62
N GLU A 141 -3.76 -8.19 -3.73
CA GLU A 141 -2.93 -7.45 -2.76
C GLU A 141 -1.87 -6.59 -3.45
N PHE A 142 -1.26 -7.09 -4.53
CA PHE A 142 -0.30 -6.31 -5.32
C PHE A 142 -0.95 -5.07 -5.94
N ILE A 143 -2.10 -5.22 -6.60
CA ILE A 143 -2.78 -4.07 -7.24
C ILE A 143 -3.28 -3.07 -6.20
N GLU A 144 -3.87 -3.53 -5.09
CA GLU A 144 -4.32 -2.67 -4.00
C GLU A 144 -3.14 -1.90 -3.36
N SER A 145 -2.01 -2.58 -3.16
CA SER A 145 -0.78 -1.96 -2.66
C SER A 145 -0.24 -0.90 -3.62
N MET A 146 -0.27 -1.16 -4.94
CA MET A 146 0.16 -0.17 -5.94
C MET A 146 -0.76 1.05 -5.90
N ILE A 147 -2.09 0.89 -5.93
CA ILE A 147 -3.04 2.02 -5.85
C ILE A 147 -2.76 2.89 -4.61
N HIS A 148 -2.63 2.27 -3.44
CA HIS A 148 -2.36 2.98 -2.19
C HIS A 148 -1.01 3.71 -2.17
N CYS A 149 0.04 3.06 -2.69
CA CYS A 149 1.36 3.67 -2.79
C CYS A 149 1.35 4.89 -3.72
N HIS A 150 0.70 4.78 -4.88
CA HIS A 150 0.63 5.87 -5.86
C HIS A 150 -0.14 7.08 -5.33
N HIS A 151 -1.27 6.90 -4.63
CA HIS A 151 -1.96 8.02 -3.98
C HIS A 151 -1.06 8.77 -2.98
N LYS A 152 -0.27 8.03 -2.19
CA LYS A 152 0.67 8.64 -1.24
C LYS A 152 1.82 9.33 -1.93
N ALA A 153 2.35 8.74 -3.00
CA ALA A 153 3.40 9.33 -3.81
C ALA A 153 2.91 10.64 -4.44
N LEU A 154 1.69 10.69 -4.99
CA LEU A 154 1.09 11.93 -5.52
C LEU A 154 1.00 13.01 -4.45
N ALA A 155 0.46 12.70 -3.27
CA ALA A 155 0.37 13.67 -2.17
C ALA A 155 1.76 14.17 -1.71
N MET A 156 2.79 13.31 -1.74
CA MET A 156 4.16 13.70 -1.45
C MET A 156 4.73 14.61 -2.55
N LEU A 157 4.49 14.28 -3.82
CA LEU A 157 4.94 15.04 -4.98
C LEU A 157 4.28 16.42 -5.01
N ASP A 158 2.98 16.53 -4.72
CA ASP A 158 2.28 17.82 -4.64
C ASP A 158 2.91 18.75 -3.61
N ARG A 159 3.20 18.23 -2.40
CA ARG A 159 3.92 19.01 -1.37
C ARG A 159 5.30 19.42 -1.85
N ALA A 160 6.07 18.49 -2.41
CA ALA A 160 7.41 18.76 -2.90
C ALA A 160 7.43 19.77 -4.06
N ILE A 161 6.43 19.74 -4.95
CA ILE A 161 6.28 20.71 -6.06
C ILE A 161 6.02 22.11 -5.51
N ASN A 162 5.19 22.22 -4.47
CA ASN A 162 4.86 23.51 -3.84
C ASN A 162 6.02 24.07 -3.00
N ASP A 163 6.81 23.20 -2.37
CA ASP A 163 7.94 23.58 -1.52
C ASP A 163 9.23 23.84 -2.31
N SER A 164 9.37 23.27 -3.51
CA SER A 164 10.60 23.34 -4.29
C SER A 164 10.78 24.69 -4.98
N THR A 165 11.92 25.33 -4.71
CA THR A 165 12.36 26.57 -5.36
C THR A 165 13.35 26.34 -6.51
N ASN A 166 13.84 25.10 -6.70
CA ASN A 166 14.79 24.79 -7.76
C ASN A 166 14.03 24.36 -9.04
N PRO A 167 14.14 25.10 -10.15
CA PRO A 167 13.32 24.86 -11.34
C PRO A 167 13.54 23.48 -11.98
N LYS A 168 14.76 22.91 -11.90
CA LYS A 168 15.05 21.57 -12.42
C LYS A 168 14.41 20.49 -11.55
N LEU A 169 14.46 20.66 -10.23
CA LEU A 169 13.77 19.77 -9.30
C LEU A 169 12.26 19.83 -9.48
N THR A 170 11.66 21.03 -9.55
CA THR A 170 10.23 21.20 -9.81
C THR A 170 9.80 20.54 -11.12
N ALA A 171 10.59 20.67 -12.19
CA ALA A 171 10.30 20.05 -13.48
C ALA A 171 10.33 18.51 -13.39
N TYR A 172 11.33 17.93 -12.73
CA TYR A 172 11.39 16.49 -12.47
C TYR A 172 10.17 16.03 -11.67
N LEU A 173 9.83 16.70 -10.57
CA LEU A 173 8.69 16.31 -9.72
C LEU A 173 7.37 16.33 -10.48
N LYS A 174 7.14 17.33 -11.34
CA LYS A 174 5.95 17.38 -12.21
C LYS A 174 5.90 16.24 -13.22
N ALA A 175 7.03 15.89 -13.82
CA ALA A 175 7.11 14.75 -14.74
C ALA A 175 6.86 13.42 -14.01
N THR A 176 7.46 13.22 -12.83
CA THR A 176 7.20 12.06 -11.97
C THR A 176 5.73 12.00 -11.55
N HIS A 177 5.12 13.12 -11.16
CA HIS A 177 3.69 13.19 -10.82
C HIS A 177 2.83 12.69 -11.98
N ALA A 178 3.04 13.18 -13.20
CA ALA A 178 2.29 12.74 -14.37
C ALA A 178 2.43 11.22 -14.64
N ALA A 179 3.64 10.66 -14.45
CA ALA A 179 3.87 9.22 -14.58
C ALA A 179 3.12 8.42 -13.51
N VAL A 180 3.20 8.83 -12.24
CA VAL A 180 2.50 8.19 -11.12
C VAL A 180 0.99 8.27 -11.29
N THR A 181 0.44 9.38 -11.80
CA THR A 181 -1.00 9.49 -12.12
C THR A 181 -1.41 8.46 -13.18
N LYS A 182 -0.60 8.28 -14.22
CA LYS A 182 -0.87 7.27 -15.26
C LYS A 182 -0.86 5.86 -14.67
N HIS A 183 0.15 5.51 -13.87
CA HIS A 183 0.24 4.19 -13.24
C HIS A 183 -0.92 3.93 -12.27
N LEU A 184 -1.36 4.94 -11.52
CA LEU A 184 -2.54 4.85 -10.66
C LEU A 184 -3.79 4.49 -11.46
N HIS A 185 -4.08 5.22 -12.55
CA HIS A 185 -5.24 4.93 -13.40
C HIS A 185 -5.17 3.52 -14.01
N GLU A 186 -3.98 3.06 -14.43
CA GLU A 186 -3.79 1.69 -14.91
C GLU A 186 -4.10 0.65 -13.80
N ALA A 187 -3.61 0.88 -12.57
CA ALA A 187 -3.86 -0.01 -11.44
C ALA A 187 -5.35 -0.05 -11.05
N GLU A 188 -6.05 1.09 -11.01
CA GLU A 188 -7.49 1.16 -10.74
C GLU A 188 -8.32 0.46 -11.82
N ALA A 189 -7.93 0.61 -13.10
CA ALA A 189 -8.58 -0.10 -14.20
C ALA A 189 -8.38 -1.62 -14.08
N LEU A 190 -7.22 -2.07 -13.63
CA LEU A 190 -6.95 -3.48 -13.37
C LEU A 190 -7.74 -4.01 -12.17
N GLN A 191 -7.87 -3.24 -11.09
CA GLN A 191 -8.65 -3.61 -9.92
C GLN A 191 -10.09 -3.94 -10.33
N LYS A 192 -10.75 -3.04 -11.08
CA LYS A 192 -12.13 -3.24 -11.57
C LYS A 192 -12.28 -4.53 -12.37
N LYS A 193 -11.32 -4.82 -13.27
CA LYS A 193 -11.30 -6.03 -14.10
C LYS A 193 -11.02 -7.31 -13.31
N CYS A 194 -10.24 -7.24 -12.24
CA CYS A 194 -9.92 -8.39 -11.39
C CYS A 194 -11.01 -8.68 -10.33
N THR A 195 -11.94 -7.75 -10.10
CA THR A 195 -13.08 -7.91 -9.18
C THR A 195 -14.38 -8.39 -9.85
N SER A 196 -14.44 -8.37 -11.18
CA SER A 196 -15.56 -8.95 -11.94
C SER A 196 -15.42 -10.46 -11.96
N LYS A 197 -16.28 -11.14 -11.18
CA LYS A 197 -16.46 -12.61 -11.23
C LYS A 197 -17.01 -13.05 -12.57
#